data_AF-A0A6H9HSW2-F1
#
_entry.id   AF-A0A6H9HSW2-F1
#
_cell.length_a   1.000
_cell.length_b   1.000
_cell.length_c   1.000
_cell.angle_alpha   90.00
_cell.angle_beta   90.00
_cell.angle_gamma   90.00
#
_symmetry.space_group_name_H-M   'P 1'
#
loop_
_entity.id
_entity.type
_entity.pdbx_description
1 polymer ?
#
loop_
_entity_poly.entity_id
_entity_poly.type
_entity_poly.pdbx_seq_one_letter_code
_entity_poly.pdbx_strand_id
1 'polypeptide(L)'
;MGLQDSNPSWHLDAVSGSHPPHQQWDAPNGWAPLQWVAIDGLERYGQRELAQDIAKRWIRTVDVTYRENGKMLEKYDVEARLPGGGGEYPLQDGFGWTNGVTSAILERMPELDPH
;
A
#
# COMPACT_ATOMS: atom_id res chain seq x y z
N MET A 1 -11.94 63.44 3.42
CA MET A 1 -12.67 62.29 2.84
C MET A 1 -11.62 61.44 2.14
N GLY A 2 -10.88 60.65 2.91
CA GLY A 2 -9.77 59.83 2.42
C GLY A 2 -10.21 58.37 2.45
N LEU A 3 -10.12 57.70 1.30
CA LEU A 3 -10.36 56.27 1.19
C LEU A 3 -9.23 55.53 1.88
N GLN A 4 -9.62 54.60 2.75
CA GLN A 4 -8.75 53.77 3.56
C GLN A 4 -8.57 52.46 2.80
N ASP A 5 -7.50 52.35 2.01
CA ASP A 5 -7.11 51.06 1.42
C ASP A 5 -6.44 50.22 2.50
N SER A 6 -7.23 49.39 3.15
CA SER A 6 -6.77 48.35 4.06
C SER A 6 -5.99 47.30 3.27
N ASN A 7 -4.66 47.43 3.24
CA ASN A 7 -3.74 46.38 2.80
C ASN A 7 -3.49 45.42 3.98
N PRO A 8 -4.01 44.19 4.00
CA PRO A 8 -3.61 43.21 4.99
C PRO A 8 -2.22 42.70 4.62
N SER A 9 -1.27 42.89 5.54
CA SER A 9 0.07 42.30 5.49
C SER A 9 -0.04 40.77 5.42
N TRP A 10 -0.03 40.23 4.22
CA TRP A 10 0.36 38.84 4.01
C TRP A 10 1.84 38.74 4.36
N HIS A 11 2.17 38.01 5.42
CA HIS A 11 3.48 37.42 5.52
C HIS A 11 3.57 36.37 4.40
N LEU A 12 4.56 36.50 3.51
CA LEU A 12 5.03 35.38 2.70
C LEU A 12 5.59 34.35 3.67
N ASP A 13 4.73 33.45 4.15
CA ASP A 13 5.23 32.14 4.53
C ASP A 13 5.78 31.53 3.25
N ALA A 14 7.10 31.34 3.25
CA ALA A 14 7.82 30.72 2.17
C ALA A 14 7.05 29.47 1.70
N VAL A 15 6.86 29.34 0.39
CA VAL A 15 6.49 28.07 -0.23
C VAL A 15 7.64 27.10 0.04
N SER A 16 7.61 26.49 1.23
CA SER A 16 8.23 25.20 1.46
C SER A 16 7.50 24.25 0.52
N GLY A 17 8.22 23.64 -0.42
CA GLY A 17 7.67 22.85 -1.51
C GLY A 17 6.74 21.75 -1.00
N SER A 18 5.44 22.07 -0.91
CA SER A 18 4.42 21.15 -0.45
C SER A 18 4.17 20.14 -1.55
N HIS A 19 4.87 19.02 -1.47
CA HIS A 19 4.40 17.79 -2.12
C HIS A 19 2.94 17.59 -1.69
N PRO A 20 2.01 17.33 -2.61
CA PRO A 20 0.65 16.97 -2.23
C PRO A 20 0.71 15.80 -1.22
N PRO A 21 -0.20 15.74 -0.23
CA PRO A 21 -0.18 14.68 0.77
C PRO A 21 -0.18 13.33 0.05
N HIS A 22 0.74 12.43 0.43
CA HIS A 22 0.83 11.09 -0.14
C HIS A 22 -0.54 10.40 -0.05
N GLN A 23 -1.16 10.12 -1.21
CA GLN A 23 -2.46 9.45 -1.25
C GLN A 23 -2.28 7.97 -0.97
N GLN A 24 -3.31 7.33 -0.42
CA GLN A 24 -3.21 5.92 -0.04
C GLN A 24 -3.05 4.96 -1.24
N TRP A 25 -3.48 5.41 -2.43
CA TRP A 25 -3.44 4.64 -3.68
C TRP A 25 -2.23 4.98 -4.57
N ASP A 26 -1.23 5.66 -4.02
CA ASP A 26 0.02 5.97 -4.69
C ASP A 26 1.19 5.19 -4.08
N ALA A 27 2.32 5.22 -4.78
CA ALA A 27 3.58 4.70 -4.24
C ALA A 27 3.90 5.34 -2.87
N PRO A 28 4.43 4.56 -1.92
CA PRO A 28 4.89 3.17 -2.05
C PRO A 28 3.85 2.11 -1.65
N ASN A 29 2.56 2.46 -1.54
CA ASN A 29 1.54 1.54 -1.02
C ASN A 29 1.15 0.46 -2.04
N GLY A 30 1.23 -0.80 -1.63
CA GLY A 30 0.62 -1.95 -2.29
C GLY A 30 -0.60 -2.47 -1.54
N TRP A 31 -1.60 -2.89 -2.32
CA TRP A 31 -2.89 -3.36 -1.83
C TRP A 31 -3.17 -4.78 -2.31
N ALA A 32 -3.67 -5.64 -1.42
CA ALA A 32 -3.91 -7.06 -1.73
C ALA A 32 -4.78 -7.28 -2.98
N PRO A 33 -5.88 -6.54 -3.21
CA PRO A 33 -6.70 -6.72 -4.41
C PRO A 33 -5.93 -6.47 -5.72
N LEU A 34 -5.03 -5.48 -5.74
CA LEU A 34 -4.23 -5.18 -6.93
C LEU A 34 -3.22 -6.29 -7.22
N GLN A 35 -2.65 -6.88 -6.16
CA GLN A 35 -1.76 -8.04 -6.31
C GLN A 35 -2.53 -9.22 -6.91
N TRP A 36 -3.74 -9.50 -6.42
CA TRP A 36 -4.56 -10.59 -6.93
C TRP A 36 -4.92 -10.42 -8.41
N VAL A 37 -5.40 -9.23 -8.80
CA VAL A 37 -5.73 -8.95 -10.20
C VAL A 37 -4.51 -9.12 -11.11
N ALA A 38 -3.33 -8.65 -10.68
CA ALA A 38 -2.09 -8.80 -11.43
C ALA A 38 -1.68 -10.28 -11.56
N ILE A 39 -1.64 -11.03 -10.45
CA ILE A 39 -1.25 -12.45 -10.44
C ILE A 39 -2.20 -13.27 -11.32
N ASP A 40 -3.51 -13.15 -11.10
CA ASP A 40 -4.51 -13.91 -11.84
C ASP A 40 -4.54 -13.54 -13.33
N GLY A 41 -4.38 -12.26 -13.65
CA GLY A 41 -4.22 -11.78 -15.02
C GLY A 41 -2.99 -12.36 -15.70
N LEU A 42 -1.82 -12.26 -15.06
CA LEU A 42 -0.56 -12.75 -15.63
C LEU A 42 -0.60 -14.26 -15.89
N GLU A 43 -1.16 -15.05 -14.97
CA GLU A 43 -1.30 -16.49 -15.16
C GLU A 43 -2.20 -16.84 -16.37
N ARG A 44 -3.35 -16.16 -16.52
CA ARG A 44 -4.27 -16.39 -17.64
C ARG A 44 -3.64 -16.13 -19.01
N TYR A 45 -2.62 -15.27 -19.07
CA TYR A 45 -1.91 -14.92 -20.29
C TYR A 45 -0.53 -15.61 -20.41
N GLY A 46 -0.26 -16.62 -19.58
CA GLY A 46 0.95 -17.44 -19.67
C GLY A 46 2.20 -16.82 -19.06
N GLN A 47 2.09 -15.67 -18.39
CA GLN A 47 3.21 -14.97 -17.73
C GLN A 47 3.46 -15.53 -16.31
N ARG A 48 3.62 -16.85 -16.21
CA ARG A 48 3.65 -17.60 -14.94
C ARG A 48 4.80 -17.19 -14.03
N GLU A 49 6.00 -17.00 -14.60
CA GLU A 49 7.19 -16.62 -13.82
C GLU A 49 7.02 -15.25 -13.14
N LEU A 50 6.47 -14.28 -13.87
CA LEU A 50 6.20 -12.95 -13.31
C LEU A 50 5.10 -12.99 -12.26
N ALA A 51 4.04 -13.77 -12.49
CA ALA A 51 2.98 -13.97 -11.50
C ALA A 51 3.54 -14.56 -10.19
N GLN A 52 4.39 -15.59 -10.29
CA GLN A 52 5.04 -16.21 -9.14
C GLN A 52 6.00 -15.25 -8.40
N ASP A 53 6.76 -14.43 -9.12
CA ASP A 53 7.65 -13.44 -8.49
C ASP A 53 6.84 -12.40 -7.69
N ILE A 54 5.74 -11.89 -8.26
CA ILE A 54 4.84 -10.97 -7.56
C ILE A 54 4.23 -11.64 -6.31
N ALA A 55 3.69 -12.85 -6.46
CA ALA A 55 3.10 -13.62 -5.37
C ALA A 55 4.11 -13.84 -4.23
N LYS A 56 5.33 -14.29 -4.56
CA LYS A 56 6.40 -14.52 -3.58
C LYS A 56 6.78 -13.26 -2.83
N ARG A 57 6.93 -12.13 -3.53
CA ARG A 57 7.27 -10.85 -2.90
C ARG A 57 6.15 -10.34 -2.00
N TRP A 58 4.89 -10.52 -2.41
CA TRP A 58 3.73 -10.15 -1.62
C TRP A 58 3.63 -10.98 -0.34
N ILE A 59 3.67 -12.32 -0.45
CA ILE A 59 3.62 -13.23 0.71
C ILE A 59 4.74 -12.91 1.70
N ARG A 60 5.97 -12.71 1.22
CA ARG A 60 7.10 -12.33 2.08
C ARG A 60 6.86 -10.99 2.80
N THR A 61 6.22 -10.03 2.14
CA THR A 61 5.91 -8.73 2.75
C THR A 61 4.88 -8.89 3.85
N VAL A 62 3.78 -9.60 3.57
CA VAL A 62 2.74 -9.89 4.55
C VAL A 62 3.30 -10.67 5.75
N ASP A 63 4.10 -11.70 5.51
CA ASP A 63 4.70 -12.56 6.56
C ASP A 63 5.63 -11.78 7.48
N VAL A 64 6.57 -10.99 6.95
CA VAL A 64 7.48 -10.17 7.76
C VAL A 64 6.69 -9.26 8.69
N THR A 65 5.73 -8.52 8.14
CA THR A 65 4.92 -7.59 8.93
C THR A 65 4.01 -8.31 9.92
N TYR A 66 3.51 -9.50 9.58
CA TYR A 66 2.70 -10.33 10.47
C TYR A 66 3.53 -10.85 11.65
N ARG A 67 4.76 -11.33 11.42
CA ARG A 67 5.67 -11.79 12.47
C ARG A 67 6.06 -10.67 13.44
N GLU A 68 6.15 -9.44 12.96
CA GLU A 68 6.47 -8.28 13.79
C GLU A 68 5.28 -7.78 14.62
N ASN A 69 4.08 -7.76 14.03
CA ASN A 69 2.93 -7.03 14.62
C ASN A 69 1.80 -7.95 15.09
N GLY A 70 1.83 -9.24 14.74
CA GLY A 70 0.78 -10.22 15.05
C GLY A 70 -0.52 -10.05 14.26
N LYS A 71 -0.51 -9.22 13.20
CA LYS A 71 -1.72 -8.85 12.44
C LYS A 71 -1.44 -8.63 10.96
N MET A 72 -2.43 -8.99 10.13
CA MET A 72 -2.49 -8.61 8.72
C MET A 72 -3.16 -7.24 8.59
N LEU A 73 -2.62 -6.43 7.68
CA LEU A 73 -2.93 -5.00 7.57
C LEU A 73 -3.65 -4.71 6.25
N GLU A 74 -4.27 -3.54 6.16
CA GLU A 74 -4.99 -3.09 4.97
C GLU A 74 -4.08 -2.97 3.72
N LYS A 75 -2.89 -2.40 3.91
CA LYS A 75 -1.94 -2.03 2.87
C LYS A 75 -0.51 -2.05 3.40
N TYR A 76 0.45 -2.18 2.50
CA TYR A 76 1.87 -2.38 2.82
C TYR A 76 2.73 -1.43 1.98
N ASP A 77 3.79 -0.88 2.57
CA ASP A 77 4.87 -0.31 1.78
C ASP A 77 5.60 -1.46 1.09
N VAL A 78 5.48 -1.55 -0.24
CA VAL A 78 6.05 -2.68 -1.00
C VAL A 78 7.54 -2.51 -1.31
N GLU A 79 8.09 -1.31 -1.10
CA GLU A 79 9.52 -1.03 -1.29
C GLU A 79 10.29 -1.37 -0.01
N ALA A 80 9.78 -0.93 1.13
CA ALA A 80 10.39 -1.13 2.45
C ALA A 80 9.92 -2.41 3.16
N ARG A 81 8.81 -3.02 2.71
CA ARG A 81 8.13 -4.17 3.35
C ARG A 81 7.65 -3.89 4.78
N LEU A 82 7.07 -2.71 4.95
CA LEU A 82 6.57 -2.21 6.22
C LEU A 82 5.04 -2.04 6.15
N PRO A 83 4.36 -1.83 7.29
CA PRO A 83 3.01 -1.29 7.28
C PRO A 83 2.89 -0.07 6.36
N GLY A 84 1.89 -0.06 5.46
CA GLY A 84 1.64 1.08 4.59
C GLY A 84 1.03 2.26 5.36
N GLY A 85 1.18 3.46 4.81
CA GLY A 85 0.78 4.72 5.47
C GLY A 85 -0.11 5.62 4.62
N GLY A 86 -0.39 6.82 5.13
CA GLY A 86 -1.13 7.87 4.42
C GLY A 86 -2.66 7.81 4.54
N GLY A 87 -3.30 8.91 4.11
CA GLY A 87 -4.75 9.15 4.13
C GLY A 87 -5.37 9.42 5.51
N GLU A 88 -6.71 9.43 5.55
CA GLU A 88 -7.47 10.16 6.57
C GLU A 88 -7.69 9.40 7.90
N TYR A 89 -7.39 8.10 7.96
CA TYR A 89 -7.71 7.26 9.12
C TYR A 89 -6.61 6.24 9.48
N PRO A 90 -6.54 5.81 10.77
CA PRO A 90 -5.62 4.78 11.22
C PRO A 90 -5.86 3.42 10.54
N LEU A 91 -4.77 2.67 10.39
CA LEU A 91 -4.73 1.33 9.81
C LEU A 91 -5.65 0.36 10.57
N GLN A 92 -6.49 -0.37 9.85
CA GLN A 92 -7.42 -1.35 10.42
C GLN A 92 -6.76 -2.72 10.60
N ASP A 93 -7.10 -3.40 11.69
CA ASP A 93 -6.60 -4.74 12.03
C ASP A 93 -7.42 -5.82 11.30
N GLY A 94 -6.73 -6.85 10.78
CA GLY A 94 -7.39 -8.03 10.21
C GLY A 94 -8.19 -7.67 8.96
N PHE A 95 -7.49 -7.32 7.88
CA PHE A 95 -8.17 -6.84 6.68
C PHE A 95 -8.66 -7.98 5.78
N GLY A 96 -9.96 -8.04 5.51
CA GLY A 96 -10.61 -9.13 4.80
C GLY A 96 -9.99 -9.46 3.45
N TRP A 97 -9.61 -8.46 2.64
CA TRP A 97 -8.91 -8.73 1.38
C TRP A 97 -7.49 -9.27 1.58
N THR A 98 -6.79 -8.88 2.65
CA THR A 98 -5.38 -9.28 2.83
C THR A 98 -5.36 -10.74 3.24
N ASN A 99 -6.25 -11.11 4.16
CA ASN A 99 -6.47 -12.50 4.54
C ASN A 99 -6.89 -13.33 3.31
N GLY A 100 -7.93 -12.90 2.59
CA GLY A 100 -8.47 -13.64 1.45
C GLY A 100 -7.46 -13.83 0.32
N VAL A 101 -6.73 -12.78 -0.06
CA VAL A 101 -5.72 -12.86 -1.12
C VAL A 101 -4.52 -13.69 -0.68
N THR A 102 -4.07 -13.56 0.57
CA THR A 102 -2.97 -14.38 1.11
C THR A 102 -3.34 -15.86 1.07
N SER A 103 -4.54 -16.22 1.55
CA SER A 103 -5.05 -17.60 1.48
C SER A 103 -5.18 -18.10 0.04
N ALA A 104 -5.73 -17.30 -0.87
CA ALA A 104 -5.90 -17.70 -2.27
C ALA A 104 -4.55 -17.90 -2.99
N ILE A 105 -3.53 -17.09 -2.68
CA ILE A 105 -2.17 -17.28 -3.21
C ILE A 105 -1.57 -18.57 -2.66
N LEU A 106 -1.63 -18.82 -1.34
CA LEU A 106 -1.05 -20.02 -0.73
C LEU A 106 -1.77 -21.31 -1.16
N GLU A 107 -3.08 -21.26 -1.39
CA GLU A 107 -3.82 -22.40 -1.96
C GLU A 107 -3.37 -22.71 -3.39
N ARG A 108 -3.11 -21.67 -4.20
CA ARG A 108 -2.68 -21.81 -5.60
C ARG A 108 -1.19 -22.15 -5.74
N MET A 109 -0.38 -21.66 -4.81
CA MET A 109 1.08 -21.76 -4.79
C MET A 109 1.57 -22.18 -3.39
N PRO A 110 1.33 -23.43 -2.96
CA PRO A 110 1.65 -23.89 -1.61
C PRO A 110 3.15 -23.81 -1.26
N GLU A 111 4.02 -23.80 -2.26
CA GLU A 111 5.47 -23.64 -2.10
C GLU A 111 5.90 -22.29 -1.54
N LEU A 112 4.98 -21.31 -1.49
CA LEU A 112 5.24 -19.98 -0.94
C LEU A 112 4.93 -19.87 0.56
N ASP A 113 4.43 -20.92 1.20
CA ASP A 113 4.08 -20.93 2.63
C ASP A 113 5.32 -20.66 3.52
N PRO A 114 5.32 -19.57 4.32
CA PRO A 114 6.40 -19.25 5.23
C PRO A 114 6.27 -20.07 6.52
N HIS A 115 6.85 -21.28 6.54
CA HIS A 115 6.94 -22.15 7.72
C HIS A 115 7.38 -21.46 9.02
#